data_AF-A0A7X2XM82-F1
#
_entry.id   AF-A0A7X2XM82-F1
#
_cell.length_a   1.000
_cell.length_b   1.000
_cell.length_c   1.000
_cell.angle_alpha   90.00
_cell.angle_beta   90.00
_cell.angle_gamma   90.00
#
_symmetry.space_group_name_H-M   'P 1'
#
loop_
_entity.id
_entity.type
_entity.pdbx_description
1 polymer ?
#
loop_
_entity_poly.entity_id
_entity_poly.type
_entity_poly.pdbx_seq_one_letter_code
_entity_poly.pdbx_strand_id
1 'polypeptide(L)'
;FFLILACQRPDAKYLGDGIRDQFNFRVALGRMSEMGYGMMFGSDVQKDFFLKRIKGRGYVDVGTSVISEFYTPLVPKGYDFLEEIKKLSNSRQST
;
A
#
# COMPACT_ATOMS: atom_id res chain seq x y z
N PHE A 1 16.09 -5.34 9.06
CA PHE A 1 15.38 -4.07 9.34
C PHE A 1 14.27 -3.93 8.31
N PHE A 2 13.10 -3.41 8.69
CA PHE A 2 12.01 -3.16 7.74
C PHE A 2 11.87 -1.65 7.53
N LEU A 3 11.73 -1.22 6.28
CA LEU A 3 11.49 0.17 5.92
C LEU A 3 10.08 0.30 5.37
N ILE A 4 9.28 1.18 5.97
CA ILE A 4 7.97 1.56 5.46
C ILE A 4 8.06 3.02 5.03
N LEU A 5 7.86 3.25 3.74
CA LEU A 5 7.84 4.58 3.14
C LEU A 5 6.41 4.92 2.71
N ALA A 6 5.90 6.06 3.17
CA ALA A 6 4.59 6.58 2.76
C ALA A 6 4.78 7.98 2.16
N CYS A 7 4.29 8.19 0.94
CA CYS A 7 4.37 9.47 0.22
C CYS A 7 2.99 9.87 -0.31
N GLN A 8 2.63 11.15 -0.22
CA GLN A 8 1.36 11.65 -0.81
C GLN A 8 1.44 11.74 -2.34
N ARG A 9 2.63 12.10 -2.86
CA ARG A 9 2.94 12.08 -4.27
C ARG A 9 4.33 11.45 -4.44
N PRO A 10 4.42 10.24 -5.00
CA PRO A 10 5.73 9.70 -5.38
C PRO A 10 6.25 10.56 -6.54
N ASP A 11 7.38 11.22 -6.34
CA ASP A 11 8.11 11.91 -7.41
C ASP A 11 9.32 11.02 -7.77
N ALA A 12 9.55 10.84 -9.08
CA ALA A 12 10.62 10.00 -9.62
C ALA A 12 12.01 10.41 -9.12
N LYS A 13 12.19 11.67 -8.69
CA LYS A 13 13.44 12.14 -8.09
C LYS A 13 13.80 11.42 -6.77
N TYR A 14 12.81 10.89 -6.04
CA TYR A 14 13.02 10.27 -4.72
C TYR A 14 12.90 8.74 -4.73
N LEU A 15 12.31 8.17 -5.78
CA LEU A 15 12.14 6.72 -5.96
C LEU A 15 12.90 6.28 -7.22
N GLY A 16 14.23 6.34 -7.17
CA GLY A 16 15.07 5.81 -8.25
C GLY A 16 14.78 4.32 -8.47
N ASP A 17 14.93 3.86 -9.72
CA ASP A 17 14.59 2.49 -10.15
C ASP A 17 15.19 1.42 -9.22
N GLY A 18 16.43 1.62 -8.75
CA GLY A 18 17.12 0.68 -7.86
C GLY A 18 16.50 0.52 -6.47
N ILE A 19 15.86 1.54 -5.91
CA ILE A 19 15.16 1.45 -4.62
C ILE A 19 13.75 0.87 -4.81
N ARG A 20 13.09 1.20 -5.92
CA ARG A 20 11.78 0.65 -6.26
C ARG A 20 11.82 -0.87 -6.25
N ASP A 21 12.83 -1.46 -6.89
CA ASP A 21 12.97 -2.91 -7.03
C ASP A 21 13.27 -3.63 -5.70
N GLN A 22 13.72 -2.92 -4.67
CA GLN A 22 13.94 -3.47 -3.33
C GLN A 22 12.67 -3.50 -2.46
N PHE A 23 11.61 -2.78 -2.86
CA PHE A 23 10.33 -2.84 -2.17
C PHE A 23 9.51 -4.03 -2.66
N ASN A 24 9.50 -5.10 -1.84
CA ASN A 24 8.67 -6.27 -2.06
C ASN A 24 7.17 -5.95 -1.95
N PHE A 25 6.78 -5.05 -1.06
CA PHE A 25 5.38 -4.67 -0.89
C PHE A 25 5.16 -3.23 -1.34
N ARG A 26 4.24 -3.04 -2.30
CA ARG A 26 3.92 -1.74 -2.86
C ARG A 26 2.41 -1.55 -2.85
N VAL A 27 1.96 -0.45 -2.27
CA VAL A 27 0.54 -0.09 -2.23
C VAL A 27 0.34 1.34 -2.70
N ALA A 28 -0.63 1.55 -3.57
CA ALA A 28 -0.99 2.85 -4.11
C ALA A 28 -2.50 3.07 -3.94
N LEU A 29 -2.88 4.10 -3.17
CA LEU A 29 -4.29 4.38 -2.85
C LEU A 29 -4.86 5.50 -3.71
N GLY A 30 -6.18 5.46 -3.93
CA GLY A 30 -6.93 6.55 -4.54
C GLY A 30 -6.84 6.61 -6.07
N ARG A 31 -7.00 7.83 -6.61
CA ARG A 31 -6.93 8.11 -8.04
C ARG A 31 -5.48 8.32 -8.42
N MET A 32 -4.88 7.30 -9.03
CA MET A 32 -3.54 7.42 -9.59
C MET A 32 -3.62 7.86 -11.04
N SER A 33 -2.75 8.77 -11.45
CA SER A 33 -2.49 8.99 -12.87
C SER A 33 -1.74 7.78 -13.43
N GLU A 34 -1.82 7.58 -14.74
CA GLU A 34 -1.03 6.57 -15.45
C GLU A 34 0.46 6.66 -15.10
N MET A 35 0.99 7.89 -15.07
CA MET A 35 2.35 8.19 -14.65
C MET A 35 2.64 7.73 -13.20
N GLY A 36 1.77 8.04 -12.24
CA GLY A 36 1.97 7.63 -10.84
C GLY A 36 1.88 6.12 -10.64
N TYR A 37 1.08 5.44 -11.47
CA TYR A 37 1.00 3.99 -11.48
C TYR A 37 2.28 3.37 -12.04
N GLY A 38 2.80 3.90 -13.15
CA GLY A 38 4.09 3.49 -13.71
C GLY A 38 5.25 3.70 -12.74
N MET A 39 5.23 4.76 -11.93
CA MET A 39 6.23 4.99 -10.88
C MET A 39 6.17 3.95 -9.76
N MET A 40 4.98 3.48 -9.38
CA MET A 40 4.80 2.51 -8.29
C MET A 40 5.02 1.06 -8.72
N PHE A 41 4.58 0.70 -9.93
CA PHE A 41 4.52 -0.69 -10.37
C PHE A 41 5.25 -0.99 -11.68
N GLY A 42 5.91 -0.01 -12.29
CA GLY A 42 6.61 -0.15 -13.56
C GLY A 42 5.77 0.26 -14.77
N SER A 43 6.45 0.69 -15.83
CA SER A 43 5.86 1.18 -17.09
C SER A 43 5.21 0.09 -17.94
N ASP A 44 5.55 -1.18 -17.71
CA ASP A 44 5.19 -2.29 -18.60
C ASP A 44 3.80 -2.85 -18.31
N VAL A 45 3.10 -2.31 -17.31
CA VAL A 45 1.79 -2.80 -16.89
C VAL A 45 0.69 -1.97 -17.54
N GLN A 46 0.20 -2.45 -18.69
CA GLN A 46 -1.02 -1.96 -19.32
C GLN A 46 -2.24 -2.41 -18.51
N LYS A 47 -2.76 -1.54 -17.66
CA LYS A 47 -4.01 -1.79 -16.91
C LYS A 47 -4.99 -0.64 -17.14
N ASP A 48 -6.21 -0.99 -17.51
CA ASP A 48 -7.29 -0.01 -17.63
C ASP A 48 -7.59 0.62 -16.27
N PHE A 49 -7.40 1.94 -16.19
CA PHE A 49 -7.63 2.72 -14.97
C PHE A 49 -9.12 2.88 -14.70
N PHE A 50 -9.70 1.95 -13.95
CA PHE A 50 -11.06 2.11 -13.43
C PHE A 50 -11.07 3.13 -12.29
N LEU A 51 -11.52 4.35 -12.60
CA LEU A 51 -11.70 5.45 -11.66
C LEU A 51 -12.94 5.25 -10.78
N LYS A 52 -12.91 4.26 -9.88
CA LYS A 52 -13.95 4.07 -8.87
C LYS A 52 -13.73 5.05 -7.71
N ARG A 53 -14.74 5.87 -7.39
CA ARG A 53 -14.67 6.89 -6.33
C ARG A 53 -14.96 6.30 -4.93
N ILE A 54 -14.24 5.25 -4.56
CA ILE A 54 -14.41 4.51 -3.31
C ILE A 54 -13.25 4.87 -2.36
N LYS A 55 -13.57 5.30 -1.13
CA LYS A 55 -12.53 5.57 -0.11
C LYS A 55 -11.89 4.27 0.34
N GLY A 56 -10.56 4.28 0.47
CA GLY A 56 -9.79 3.10 0.86
C GLY A 56 -9.48 2.13 -0.28
N ARG A 57 -9.98 2.39 -1.50
CA ARG A 57 -9.67 1.60 -2.69
C ARG A 57 -8.31 2.00 -3.28
N GLY A 58 -7.55 1.01 -3.72
CA GLY A 58 -6.24 1.18 -4.32
C GLY A 58 -5.74 -0.06 -5.04
N TYR A 59 -4.45 -0.09 -5.31
CA TYR A 59 -3.75 -1.20 -5.92
C TYR A 59 -2.61 -1.67 -5.03
N VAL A 60 -2.35 -2.97 -5.04
CA VAL A 60 -1.28 -3.59 -4.25
C VAL A 60 -0.52 -4.60 -5.09
N ASP A 61 0.79 -4.65 -4.89
CA ASP A 61 1.67 -5.72 -5.31
C ASP A 61 2.42 -6.25 -4.07
N VAL A 62 2.36 -7.56 -3.89
CA VAL A 62 2.97 -8.27 -2.75
C VAL A 62 4.36 -8.83 -3.10
N GLY A 63 4.91 -8.44 -4.24
CA GLY A 63 6.24 -8.87 -4.71
C GLY A 63 6.16 -10.05 -5.67
N THR A 64 4.96 -10.36 -6.16
CA THR A 64 4.71 -11.38 -7.19
C THR A 64 4.56 -10.78 -8.58
N SER A 65 4.70 -9.45 -8.71
CA SER A 65 4.46 -8.68 -9.93
C SER A 65 3.01 -8.77 -10.44
N VAL A 66 2.08 -9.23 -9.59
CA VAL A 66 0.65 -9.31 -9.90
C VAL A 66 -0.09 -8.22 -9.15
N ILE A 67 -0.47 -7.17 -9.87
CA ILE A 67 -1.10 -6.00 -9.28
C ILE A 67 -2.60 -6.23 -9.10
N SER A 68 -3.02 -6.31 -7.84
CA SER A 68 -4.39 -6.58 -7.43
C SER A 68 -5.10 -5.31 -6.94
N GLU A 69 -6.43 -5.28 -7.04
CA GLU A 69 -7.23 -4.24 -6.40
C GLU A 69 -7.29 -4.52 -4.88
N PHE A 70 -7.07 -3.48 -4.07
CA PHE A 70 -7.06 -3.59 -2.61
C PHE A 70 -8.01 -2.58 -1.99
N TYR A 71 -8.64 -2.98 -0.88
CA TYR A 71 -9.54 -2.16 -0.09
C TYR A 71 -9.04 -2.12 1.36
N THR A 72 -8.66 -0.93 1.84
CA THR A 72 -8.26 -0.75 3.22
C THR A 72 -9.47 -0.89 4.14
N PRO A 73 -9.34 -1.58 5.28
CA PRO A 73 -10.38 -1.55 6.30
C PRO A 73 -10.54 -0.12 6.84
N LEU A 74 -11.79 0.27 7.11
CA LEU A 74 -12.08 1.56 7.73
C LEU A 74 -11.76 1.48 9.22
N VAL A 75 -10.79 2.26 9.67
CA VAL A 75 -10.44 2.38 11.09
C VAL A 75 -11.34 3.45 11.72
N PRO A 76 -12.11 3.10 12.77
CA PRO A 76 -12.91 4.09 13.50
C PRO A 76 -12.04 5.19 14.10
N LYS A 77 -12.58 6.42 14.17
CA LYS A 77 -11.90 7.51 14.88
C LYS A 77 -11.79 7.16 16.37
N GLY A 78 -10.59 7.30 16.93
CA GLY A 78 -10.31 6.97 18.33
C GLY A 78 -10.01 5.49 18.61
N TYR A 79 -9.82 4.68 17.57
CA TYR A 79 -9.38 3.30 17.74
C TYR A 79 -7.93 3.24 18.25
N ASP A 80 -7.72 2.65 19.43
CA ASP A 80 -6.40 2.45 20.02
C ASP A 80 -5.82 1.10 19.59
N PHE A 81 -4.92 1.15 18.60
CA PHE A 81 -4.23 -0.04 18.12
C PHE A 81 -3.33 -0.68 19.19
N LEU A 82 -2.71 0.12 20.06
CA LEU A 82 -1.79 -0.40 21.06
C LEU A 82 -2.54 -1.16 22.15
N GLU A 83 -3.69 -0.62 22.58
CA GLU A 83 -4.56 -1.29 23.54
C GLU A 83 -5.06 -2.64 23.00
N GLU A 84 -5.53 -2.68 21.75
CA GLU A 84 -6.04 -3.92 21.16
C GLU A 84 -4.94 -4.97 20.94
N ILE A 85 -3.77 -4.55 20.46
CA ILE A 85 -2.61 -5.45 20.33
C ILE A 85 -2.23 -6.03 21.70
N LYS A 86 -2.24 -5.22 22.76
CA LYS A 86 -1.94 -5.67 24.12
C LYS A 86 -2.96 -6.72 24.60
N LYS A 87 -4.26 -6.50 24.37
CA LYS A 87 -5.31 -7.47 24.68
C LYS A 87 -5.10 -8.81 23.97
N LEU A 88 -4.81 -8.76 22.66
CA LEU A 88 -4.55 -9.96 21.84
C LEU A 88 -3.27 -10.69 22.24
N SER A 89 -2.23 -9.97 22.64
CA SER A 89 -0.98 -10.57 23.15
C SER A 89 -1.23 -11.31 24.46
N ASN A 90 -2.01 -10.72 25.37
CA ASN A 90 -2.32 -11.33 26.66
C ASN A 90 -3.21 -12.56 26.51
N SER A 91 -4.23 -12.51 25.64
CA SER A 91 -5.12 -13.65 25.42
C SER A 91 -4.38 -14.87 24.83
N ARG A 92 -3.40 -14.63 23.95
CA ARG A 92 -2.53 -15.69 23.40
C ARG A 92 -1.55 -16.29 24.41
N GLN A 93 -1.17 -15.55 25.46
CA GLN A 93 -0.29 -16.06 26.52
C GLN A 93 -1.05 -16.86 27.59
N SER A 94 -2.36 -16.68 27.69
CA SER A 94 -3.23 -17.43 28.61
C SER A 94 -3.73 -18.78 28.06
N THR A 95 -3.27 -19.18 26.86
CA THR A 95 -3.55 -20.50 26.24
C THR A 95 -2.25 -21.27 26.14
#